data_AF-A0A2D6GX21-F1
#
_entry.id   AF-A0A2D6GX21-F1
#
_cell.length_a   1.000
_cell.length_b   1.000
_cell.length_c   1.000
_cell.angle_alpha   90.00
_cell.angle_beta   90.00
_cell.angle_gamma   90.00
#
_symmetry.space_group_name_H-M   'P 1'
#
loop_
_entity.id
_entity.type
_entity.pdbx_description
1 polymer ?
#
loop_
_entity_poly.entity_id
_entity_poly.type
_entity_poly.pdbx_seq_one_letter_code
_entity_poly.pdbx_strand_id
1 'polypeptide(L)' 'MTLELIVFFVLLIDSIGANLVSWCGGDKWYSKHFRLFSRYFPATKGWTTAYLILVLWVGNLLYRLGVLAF' A
#
# COMPACT_ATOMS: atom_id res chain seq x y z
N MET A 1 13.58 -17.20 1.05
CA MET A 1 12.44 -16.28 1.17
C MET A 1 12.09 -16.21 2.64
N THR A 2 12.39 -15.11 3.30
CA THR A 2 12.03 -14.92 4.70
C THR A 2 10.59 -14.39 4.78
N LEU A 3 9.86 -14.64 5.87
CA LEU A 3 8.47 -14.21 6.00
C LEU A 3 8.32 -12.69 5.87
N GLU A 4 9.33 -11.95 6.31
CA GLU A 4 9.42 -10.49 6.23
C GLU A 4 9.42 -9.99 4.77
N LEU A 5 10.11 -10.69 3.86
CA LEU A 5 10.10 -10.37 2.43
C LEU A 5 8.71 -10.56 1.82
N ILE A 6 8.05 -11.67 2.17
CA ILE A 6 6.69 -11.97 1.67
C ILE A 6 5.71 -10.89 2.16
N VAL A 7 5.75 -10.57 3.46
CA VAL A 7 4.91 -9.52 4.05
C VAL A 7 5.19 -8.16 3.40
N PHE A 8 6.47 -7.81 3.21
CA PHE A 8 6.85 -6.57 2.53
C PHE A 8 6.27 -6.47 1.12
N PHE A 9 6.42 -7.51 0.29
CA PHE A 9 5.89 -7.48 -1.08
C PHE A 9 4.36 -7.43 -1.12
N VAL A 10 3.67 -8.11 -0.21
CA VAL A 10 2.21 -8.03 -0.08
C VAL A 10 1.78 -6.59 0.25
N LEU A 11 2.42 -5.96 1.24
CA LEU A 11 2.15 -4.57 1.62
C LEU A 11 2.51 -3.57 0.50
N LEU A 12 3.58 -3.85 -0.25
CA LEU A 12 3.99 -3.01 -1.37
C LEU A 12 2.95 -3.04 -2.50
N ILE A 13 2.50 -4.23 -2.89
CA ILE A 13 1.45 -4.40 -3.91
C ILE A 13 0.15 -3.74 -3.46
N ASP A 14 -0.24 -3.96 -2.20
CA ASP A 14 -1.45 -3.36 -1.60
C ASP A 14 -1.38 -1.82 -1.59
N SER A 15 -0.28 -1.24 -1.12
CA SER A 15 -0.09 0.22 -1.06
C SER A 15 -0.05 0.89 -2.44
N ILE A 16 0.52 0.22 -3.45
CA ILE A 16 0.47 0.68 -4.86
C ILE A 16 -0.97 0.63 -5.37
N GLY A 17 -1.69 -0.47 -5.15
CA GLY A 17 -3.09 -0.61 -5.54
C GLY A 17 -3.98 0.47 -4.90
N ALA A 18 -3.79 0.73 -3.61
CA ALA A 18 -4.50 1.77 -2.88
C ALA A 18 -4.22 3.18 -3.45
N ASN A 19 -2.97 3.49 -3.82
CA ASN A 19 -2.65 4.75 -4.48
C ASN A 19 -3.26 4.84 -5.88
N LEU A 20 -3.21 3.78 -6.68
CA LEU A 20 -3.84 3.77 -8.00
C LEU A 20 -5.35 4.03 -7.89
N VAL A 21 -6.05 3.36 -6.97
CA VAL A 21 -7.48 3.59 -6.74
C VAL A 21 -7.73 5.03 -6.28
N SER A 22 -6.91 5.57 -5.37
CA SER A 22 -7.10 6.92 -4.84
C SER A 22 -6.77 8.05 -5.83
N TRP A 23 -5.72 7.88 -6.65
CA TRP A 23 -5.22 8.91 -7.54
C TRP A 23 -5.82 8.84 -8.96
N CYS A 24 -6.15 7.66 -9.47
CA CYS A 24 -6.72 7.50 -10.82
C CYS A 24 -8.25 7.66 -10.89
N GLY A 25 -8.87 8.32 -9.89
CA GLY A 25 -10.34 8.52 -9.86
C GLY A 25 -11.14 7.24 -9.58
N GLY A 26 -10.45 6.19 -9.10
CA GLY A 26 -11.06 4.96 -8.64
C GLY A 26 -11.78 5.11 -7.31
N ASP A 27 -11.66 6.24 -6.61
CA ASP A 27 -12.34 6.53 -5.35
C ASP A 27 -13.87 6.45 -5.50
N LYS A 28 -14.41 6.93 -6.62
CA LYS A 28 -15.85 6.86 -6.92
C LYS A 28 -16.29 5.43 -7.23
N TRP A 29 -15.48 4.69 -7.99
CA TRP A 29 -15.75 3.29 -8.31
C TRP A 29 -15.66 2.40 -7.05
N TYR A 30 -14.65 2.64 -6.21
CA TYR A 30 -14.41 1.97 -4.95
C TYR A 30 -15.54 2.24 -3.95
N SER A 31 -15.96 3.49 -3.81
CA SER A 31 -17.09 3.86 -2.95
C SER A 31 -18.42 3.25 -3.44
N LYS A 32 -18.57 3.05 -4.76
CA LYS A 32 -19.77 2.48 -5.38
C LYS A 32 -19.85 0.95 -5.25
N HIS A 33 -18.75 0.24 -5.54
CA HIS A 33 -18.71 -1.23 -5.46
C HIS A 33 -18.48 -1.74 -4.04
N PHE A 34 -17.67 -1.03 -3.24
CA PHE A 34 -17.23 -1.45 -1.91
C PHE A 34 -17.70 -0.45 -0.85
N ARG A 35 -19.00 -0.15 -0.85
CA ARG A 35 -19.61 0.87 0.02
C ARG A 35 -19.39 0.64 1.53
N LEU A 36 -19.34 -0.62 1.96
CA LEU A 36 -19.07 -0.98 3.36
C LEU A 36 -17.59 -0.78 3.71
N PHE A 37 -16.68 -1.24 2.85
CA PHE A 37 -15.24 -1.10 3.07
C PHE A 37 -14.78 0.36 2.95
N SER A 38 -15.24 1.10 1.93
CA SER A 38 -14.91 2.51 1.74
C SER A 38 -15.34 3.42 2.91
N ARG A 39 -16.33 3.00 3.71
CA ARG A 39 -16.76 3.73 4.91
C ARG A 39 -15.77 3.58 6.07
N TYR A 40 -15.18 2.40 6.23
CA TYR A 40 -14.22 2.12 7.29
C TYR A 40 -12.76 2.36 6.86
N PHE A 41 -12.47 2.17 5.57
CA PHE A 41 -11.17 2.31 4.93
C PHE A 41 -11.27 3.27 3.75
N PRO A 42 -11.39 4.58 4.01
CA PRO A 42 -11.46 5.56 2.95
C PRO A 42 -10.11 5.66 2.24
N ALA A 43 -10.08 5.36 0.94
CA ALA A 43 -8.90 5.49 0.08
C ALA A 43 -8.60 6.97 -0.23
N THR A 44 -8.29 7.75 0.81
CA THR A 44 -7.95 9.17 0.69
C THR A 44 -6.51 9.34 0.22
N LYS A 45 -6.31 10.27 -0.73
CA LYS A 45 -5.02 10.46 -1.41
C LYS A 45 -3.85 10.63 -0.46
N GLY A 46 -4.02 11.47 0.55
CA GLY A 46 -2.99 11.71 1.56
C GLY A 46 -2.64 10.46 2.37
N TRP A 47 -3.64 9.69 2.79
CA TRP A 47 -3.43 8.49 3.60
C TRP A 47 -2.79 7.36 2.81
N THR A 48 -3.23 7.12 1.57
CA THR A 48 -2.62 6.11 0.70
C THR A 48 -1.18 6.48 0.35
N THR A 49 -0.89 7.75 0.08
CA THR A 49 0.49 8.19 -0.21
C THR A 49 1.39 8.08 1.02
N ALA A 50 0.92 8.47 2.20
CA ALA A 50 1.67 8.27 3.45
C ALA A 50 1.94 6.79 3.73
N TYR A 51 0.96 5.92 3.48
CA TYR A 51 1.11 4.47 3.59
C TYR A 51 2.16 3.92 2.62
N LEU A 52 2.15 4.34 1.35
CA LEU A 52 3.19 3.94 0.39
C LEU A 52 4.59 4.40 0.82
N ILE A 53 4.72 5.63 1.31
CA ILE A 53 6.01 6.13 1.85
C ILE A 53 6.50 5.28 3.01
N LEU A 54 5.59 4.91 3.93
CA LEU A 54 5.91 4.01 5.05
C LEU A 54 6.38 2.63 4.56
N VAL A 55 5.69 2.04 3.59
CA VAL A 55 6.08 0.75 3.02
C VAL A 55 7.45 0.85 2.34
N LEU A 56 7.70 1.88 1.53
CA LEU A 56 9.02 2.10 0.91
C LEU A 56 10.13 2.29 1.97
N TRP A 57 9.82 2.97 3.07
CA TRP A 57 10.75 3.12 4.19
C TRP A 57 11.06 1.78 4.86
N VAL A 58 10.06 0.91 5.07
CA VAL A 58 10.27 -0.47 5.54
C VAL A 58 11.15 -1.26 4.57
N GLY A 59 10.94 -1.11 3.26
CA GLY A 59 11.79 -1.72 2.24
C GLY A 59 13.25 -1.27 2.36
N ASN A 60 13.49 0.02 2.58
CA ASN A 60 14.83 0.57 2.83
C ASN A 60 15.47 0.02 4.11
N LEU A 61 14.70 -0.23 5.17
CA LEU A 61 15.20 -0.89 6.38
C LEU A 61 15.59 -2.35 6.10
N LEU A 62 14.77 -3.10 5.37
CA LEU A 62 15.07 -4.48 4.98
C LEU A 62 16.30 -4.55 4.07
N TYR A 63 16.49 -3.57 3.18
CA TYR A 63 17.69 -3.44 2.36
C TYR A 63 18.93 -3.19 3.21
N ARG A 64 18.86 -2.23 4.15
CA ARG A 64 19.97 -1.93 5.08
C ARG A 64 20.36 -3.12 5.95
N LEU A 65 19.41 -3.99 6.29
CA LEU A 65 19.65 -5.21 7.07
C LEU A 65 20.19 -6.38 6.22
N GLY A 66 20.37 -6.18 4.91
CA GLY A 66 20.84 -7.24 3.99
C GLY A 66 19.81 -8.34 3.73
N VAL A 67 18.56 -8.13 4.14
CA VAL A 67 17.45 -9.08 3.93
C VAL A 67 16.88 -8.93 2.51
N LEU A 68 16.86 -7.69 1.99
CA LEU A 68 16.49 -7.40 0.61
C LEU A 68 17.76 -7.38 -0.25
N ALA A 69 17.82 -8.28 -1.25
CA ALA A 69 19.03 -8.55 -2.02
C ALA A 69 19.22 -7.66 -3.27
N PHE A 70 18.49 -6.55 -3.38
CA PHE A 70 18.48 -5.70 -4.57
C PHE A 70 18.96 -4.29 -4.24
#